data_AF-A0A915KEZ3-F1
#
_entry.id   AF-A0A915KEZ3-F1
#
_cell.length_a   1.000
_cell.length_b   1.000
_cell.length_c   1.000
_cell.angle_alpha   90.00
_cell.angle_beta   90.00
_cell.angle_gamma   90.00
#
_symmetry.space_group_name_H-M   'P 1'
#
loop_
_entity.id
_entity.type
_entity.pdbx_description
1 polymer ?
#
loop_
_entity_poly.entity_id
_entity_poly.type
_entity_poly.pdbx_seq_one_letter_code
_entity_poly.pdbx_strand_id
1 'polypeptide(L)'
;IRYIQGDLAAIDEKYDVAISTACGPLDNIVVDTIDTAQQCVTFLKKRNLGQATFIGLDKMTKFAETMRQPLETPENVPRLFDLIRVEDESVLPAFYFALRDTLVAPNLDQATRIALQGRVRWRVVTLQGQLLDPSGTMSGGGNKQMKGRMGSSVVAHAGTDMKREDIEKLDKKMEQLSQQLNAKRQKRLELEKNLDQISRDSQKLKVLIDKTATELEASNQEESIINKQIANQEKVLRNTVIDENEKKRLQKRVDELIKEYDHVYQSGEEIRAKVAKYHEKIMEISDRLVGSVQKQLDECRNDLENCRKNITKSNVSVKTAQRNLRKTEEQIEKCQQELKESEVTKQTLKDKRKKLETEGVKVMDAFERAKENAKKLEEDCIAVKKALDSAEELEQQLSKTAMDKKQRLETSESALKEQTHKLNHWRKEIKKLKLNDLRDLKPISNVKKATPVKKVKRRKGKTQKDNENSPSDDLENENKEEIDDSNSDGDDDDDLEQNSAAEEDQQETCSDSRFDEVDLPTPEENALRKMQEKSIVVTLTVDEDNLKSMKPNLGAIDDFRKKLEKYNACVQDLEEVTTFRDKVRLKYDEFRKRRLTEFMTGF
;
A
#
# COMPACT_ATOMS: atom_id res chain seq x y z
N ILE A 1 -46.40 -25.14 22.89
CA ILE A 1 -45.32 -26.16 22.90
C ILE A 1 -45.39 -26.84 24.24
N ARG A 2 -45.41 -28.18 24.26
CA ARG A 2 -45.35 -28.96 25.50
C ARG A 2 -43.91 -29.45 25.67
N TYR A 3 -43.66 -30.75 25.53
CA TYR A 3 -42.31 -31.34 25.55
C TYR A 3 -42.12 -32.36 24.42
N ILE A 4 -41.00 -33.08 24.44
CA ILE A 4 -40.75 -34.23 23.56
C ILE A 4 -41.78 -35.32 23.89
N GLN A 5 -42.26 -36.06 22.89
CA GLN A 5 -43.33 -37.04 23.08
C GLN A 5 -42.96 -38.13 24.09
N GLY A 6 -41.71 -38.61 24.09
CA GLY A 6 -41.21 -39.57 25.08
C GLY A 6 -41.37 -39.11 26.53
N ASP A 7 -41.09 -37.83 26.82
CA ASP A 7 -41.08 -37.26 28.19
C ASP A 7 -42.48 -37.11 28.80
N LEU A 8 -43.52 -37.06 27.96
CA LEU A 8 -44.91 -36.77 28.36
C LEU A 8 -45.68 -37.99 28.91
N ALA A 9 -45.04 -39.17 28.99
CA ALA A 9 -45.68 -40.40 29.42
C ALA A 9 -44.69 -41.42 29.99
N ALA A 10 -45.22 -42.34 30.81
CA ALA A 10 -44.47 -43.43 31.43
C ALA A 10 -45.07 -44.81 31.07
N ILE A 11 -44.23 -45.85 31.15
CA ILE A 11 -44.60 -47.25 30.94
C ILE A 11 -43.78 -48.14 31.89
N ASP A 12 -44.22 -49.37 32.11
CA ASP A 12 -43.46 -50.41 32.83
C ASP A 12 -42.17 -50.77 32.04
N GLU A 13 -41.03 -50.82 32.75
CA GLU A 13 -39.69 -51.12 32.23
C GLU A 13 -39.65 -52.41 31.38
N LYS A 14 -40.47 -53.40 31.73
CA LYS A 14 -40.66 -54.64 30.96
C LYS A 14 -40.97 -54.39 29.48
N TYR A 15 -41.59 -53.26 29.16
CA TYR A 15 -42.01 -52.86 27.82
C TYR A 15 -41.18 -51.72 27.21
N ASP A 16 -40.15 -51.19 27.90
CA ASP A 16 -39.32 -50.08 27.39
C ASP A 16 -38.65 -50.41 26.05
N VAL A 17 -38.10 -51.62 25.89
CA VAL A 17 -37.51 -52.07 24.61
C VAL A 17 -38.59 -52.13 23.52
N ALA A 18 -39.77 -52.65 23.85
CA ALA A 18 -40.87 -52.80 22.91
C ALA A 18 -41.37 -51.45 22.40
N ILE A 19 -41.55 -50.45 23.28
CA ILE A 19 -41.98 -49.11 22.88
C ILE A 19 -40.86 -48.30 22.21
N SER A 20 -39.62 -48.41 22.70
CA SER A 20 -38.45 -47.73 22.14
C SER A 20 -38.16 -48.16 20.70
N THR A 21 -38.43 -49.42 20.34
CA THR A 21 -38.40 -49.91 18.94
C THR A 21 -39.70 -49.61 18.17
N ALA A 22 -40.88 -49.90 18.73
CA ALA A 22 -42.14 -49.79 17.97
C ALA A 22 -42.52 -48.34 17.61
N CYS A 23 -42.11 -47.39 18.46
CA CYS A 23 -42.45 -45.98 18.35
C CYS A 23 -41.25 -45.16 17.86
N GLY A 24 -41.07 -45.11 16.54
CA GLY A 24 -40.16 -44.13 15.91
C GLY A 24 -40.41 -42.68 16.37
N PRO A 25 -41.67 -42.19 16.43
CA PRO A 25 -41.99 -40.80 16.77
C PRO A 25 -41.70 -40.28 18.19
N LEU A 26 -41.13 -41.05 19.13
CA LEU A 26 -40.97 -40.59 20.53
C LEU A 26 -40.12 -39.32 20.67
N ASP A 27 -39.14 -39.12 19.80
CA ASP A 27 -38.26 -37.95 19.83
C ASP A 27 -38.91 -36.70 19.21
N ASN A 28 -40.16 -36.79 18.74
CA ASN A 28 -40.90 -35.67 18.14
C ASN A 28 -41.44 -34.71 19.20
N ILE A 29 -41.49 -33.41 18.87
CA ILE A 29 -41.95 -32.36 19.80
C ILE A 29 -43.46 -32.17 19.68
N VAL A 30 -44.19 -32.26 20.81
CA VAL A 30 -45.64 -32.07 20.84
C VAL A 30 -45.99 -30.58 20.97
N VAL A 31 -46.83 -30.10 20.07
CA VAL A 31 -47.29 -28.70 20.02
C VAL A 31 -48.80 -28.62 19.80
N ASP A 32 -49.39 -27.51 20.24
CA ASP A 32 -50.82 -27.41 20.42
C ASP A 32 -51.54 -27.14 19.07
N THR A 33 -50.98 -26.26 18.22
CA THR A 33 -51.48 -25.94 16.87
C THR A 33 -50.39 -26.02 15.79
N ILE A 34 -50.78 -26.21 14.53
CA ILE A 34 -49.84 -26.22 13.40
C ILE A 34 -49.09 -24.91 13.24
N ASP A 35 -49.70 -23.76 13.53
CA ASP A 35 -49.05 -22.45 13.37
C ASP A 35 -47.85 -22.32 14.32
N THR A 36 -47.95 -22.85 15.55
CA THR A 36 -46.80 -22.92 16.47
C THR A 36 -45.70 -23.85 15.95
N ALA A 37 -46.05 -24.95 15.27
CA ALA A 37 -45.07 -25.81 14.60
C ALA A 37 -44.32 -25.06 13.49
N GLN A 38 -45.03 -24.30 12.64
CA GLN A 38 -44.42 -23.52 11.56
C GLN A 38 -43.48 -22.43 12.09
N GLN A 39 -43.86 -21.76 13.18
CA GLN A 39 -43.00 -20.79 13.87
C GLN A 39 -41.73 -21.46 14.42
N CYS A 40 -41.84 -22.65 15.04
CA CYS A 40 -40.69 -23.41 15.53
C CYS A 40 -39.75 -23.85 14.39
N VAL A 41 -40.27 -24.39 13.29
CA VAL A 41 -39.47 -24.76 12.11
C VAL A 41 -38.77 -23.54 11.51
N THR A 42 -39.45 -22.39 11.45
CA THR A 42 -38.86 -21.12 10.98
C THR A 42 -37.74 -20.64 11.91
N PHE A 43 -37.91 -20.78 13.23
CA PHE A 43 -36.87 -20.45 14.21
C PHE A 43 -35.64 -21.36 14.08
N LEU A 44 -35.83 -22.68 13.99
CA LEU A 44 -34.73 -23.65 13.79
C LEU A 44 -33.93 -23.35 12.52
N LYS A 45 -34.62 -23.08 11.39
CA LYS A 45 -33.99 -22.67 10.13
C LYS A 45 -33.23 -21.34 10.25
N LYS A 46 -33.82 -20.33 10.90
CA LYS A 46 -33.17 -19.00 11.10
C LYS A 46 -31.92 -19.07 11.99
N ARG A 47 -31.76 -20.13 12.78
CA ARG A 47 -30.64 -20.31 13.73
C ARG A 47 -29.73 -21.51 13.40
N ASN A 48 -29.99 -22.26 12.32
CA ASN A 48 -29.31 -23.49 11.94
C ASN A 48 -29.20 -24.54 13.07
N LEU A 49 -30.24 -24.66 13.91
CA LEU A 49 -30.27 -25.54 15.09
C LEU A 49 -30.63 -27.01 14.76
N GLY A 50 -30.31 -27.48 13.56
CA GLY A 50 -30.63 -28.84 13.10
C GLY A 50 -32.09 -29.05 12.67
N GLN A 51 -32.52 -30.32 12.69
CA GLN A 51 -33.83 -30.78 12.24
C GLN A 51 -34.61 -31.38 13.41
N ALA A 52 -35.89 -30.99 13.54
CA ALA A 52 -36.84 -31.59 14.48
C ALA A 52 -38.20 -31.79 13.80
N THR A 53 -38.95 -32.79 14.27
CA THR A 53 -40.29 -33.13 13.78
C THR A 53 -41.32 -32.74 14.84
N PHE A 54 -42.41 -32.10 14.42
CA PHE A 54 -43.43 -31.55 15.31
C PHE A 54 -44.79 -32.24 15.11
N ILE A 55 -45.48 -32.53 16.21
CA ILE A 55 -46.83 -33.12 16.21
C ILE A 55 -47.82 -32.08 16.71
N GLY A 56 -48.72 -31.60 15.83
CA GLY A 56 -49.78 -30.66 16.16
C GLY A 56 -51.04 -31.36 16.69
N LEU A 57 -51.36 -31.19 17.97
CA LEU A 57 -52.48 -31.85 18.65
C LEU A 57 -53.84 -31.56 17.99
N ASP A 58 -54.08 -30.32 17.58
CA ASP A 58 -55.26 -29.86 16.82
C ASP A 58 -55.64 -30.81 15.66
N LYS A 59 -54.67 -31.36 14.90
CA LYS A 59 -54.94 -32.28 13.78
C LYS A 59 -54.85 -33.78 14.14
N MET A 60 -54.56 -34.12 15.39
CA MET A 60 -54.64 -35.49 15.92
C MET A 60 -55.99 -35.81 16.59
N THR A 61 -56.80 -34.78 16.90
CA THR A 61 -58.21 -34.88 17.35
C THR A 61 -59.03 -35.94 16.63
N LYS A 62 -58.88 -36.07 15.30
CA LYS A 62 -59.51 -37.07 14.43
C LYS A 62 -59.28 -38.55 14.83
N PHE A 63 -58.35 -38.83 15.74
CA PHE A 63 -58.10 -40.18 16.25
C PHE A 63 -58.70 -40.44 17.64
N ALA A 64 -59.24 -39.42 18.33
CA ALA A 64 -59.77 -39.56 19.68
C ALA A 64 -60.99 -40.50 19.76
N GLU A 65 -61.77 -40.59 18.68
CA GLU A 65 -62.90 -41.54 18.57
C GLU A 65 -62.41 -42.98 18.39
N THR A 66 -61.50 -43.22 17.45
CA THR A 66 -60.95 -44.57 17.16
C THR A 66 -60.16 -45.13 18.34
N MET A 67 -59.35 -44.27 19.00
CA MET A 67 -58.52 -44.63 20.15
C MET A 67 -59.33 -45.27 21.29
N ARG A 68 -60.57 -44.80 21.50
CA ARG A 68 -61.48 -45.18 22.59
C ARG A 68 -62.32 -46.43 22.28
N GLN A 69 -62.20 -47.02 21.09
CA GLN A 69 -62.93 -48.25 20.75
C GLN A 69 -62.23 -49.47 21.36
N PRO A 70 -62.96 -50.38 22.04
CA PRO A 70 -62.38 -51.63 22.53
C PRO A 70 -62.02 -52.55 21.35
N LEU A 71 -60.88 -53.23 21.46
CA LEU A 71 -60.29 -54.02 20.39
C LEU A 71 -60.18 -55.49 20.81
N GLU A 72 -60.76 -56.41 20.04
CA GLU A 72 -60.56 -57.85 20.24
C GLU A 72 -59.15 -58.26 19.75
N THR A 73 -58.21 -58.44 20.68
CA THR A 73 -56.84 -58.82 20.33
C THR A 73 -56.68 -60.35 20.20
N PRO A 74 -55.98 -60.83 19.15
CA PRO A 74 -55.71 -62.26 19.00
C PRO A 74 -54.80 -62.77 20.13
N GLU A 75 -55.05 -64.00 20.57
CA GLU A 75 -54.34 -64.68 21.67
C GLU A 75 -54.32 -63.89 23.01
N ASN A 76 -55.25 -62.94 23.20
CA ASN A 76 -55.33 -62.06 24.39
C ASN A 76 -54.02 -61.28 24.66
N VAL A 77 -53.34 -60.86 23.59
CA VAL A 77 -52.08 -60.10 23.67
C VAL A 77 -52.39 -58.60 23.87
N PRO A 78 -51.71 -57.90 24.80
CA PRO A 78 -52.02 -56.49 25.09
C PRO A 78 -51.60 -55.55 23.94
N ARG A 79 -52.43 -54.52 23.70
CA ARG A 79 -52.11 -53.39 22.84
C ARG A 79 -51.16 -52.45 23.58
N LEU A 80 -50.04 -52.10 22.93
CA LEU A 80 -48.96 -51.31 23.53
C LEU A 80 -49.43 -49.91 23.99
N PHE A 81 -50.39 -49.32 23.27
CA PHE A 81 -50.98 -48.04 23.63
C PHE A 81 -51.70 -48.08 25.00
N ASP A 82 -52.38 -49.19 25.32
CA ASP A 82 -53.20 -49.31 26.54
C ASP A 82 -52.33 -49.53 27.81
N LEU A 83 -51.03 -49.75 27.64
CA LEU A 83 -50.05 -49.91 28.73
C LEU A 83 -49.43 -48.57 29.18
N ILE A 84 -49.70 -47.48 28.47
CA ILE A 84 -49.08 -46.17 28.68
C ILE A 84 -49.85 -45.36 29.71
N ARG A 85 -49.11 -44.68 30.59
CA ARG A 85 -49.64 -43.76 31.60
C ARG A 85 -49.22 -42.33 31.25
N VAL A 86 -50.18 -41.40 31.30
CA VAL A 86 -50.02 -40.01 30.85
C VAL A 86 -50.64 -39.08 31.90
N GLU A 87 -50.01 -37.94 32.17
CA GLU A 87 -50.51 -36.96 33.16
C GLU A 87 -51.66 -36.10 32.62
N ASP A 88 -51.67 -35.80 31.32
CA ASP A 88 -52.73 -35.06 30.62
C ASP A 88 -53.29 -35.89 29.46
N GLU A 89 -54.58 -36.27 29.54
CA GLU A 89 -55.27 -37.01 28.48
C GLU A 89 -55.22 -36.30 27.10
N SER A 90 -55.04 -34.97 27.06
CA SER A 90 -55.03 -34.21 25.81
C SER A 90 -53.88 -34.59 24.87
N VAL A 91 -52.85 -35.30 25.32
CA VAL A 91 -51.75 -35.78 24.45
C VAL A 91 -51.89 -37.24 24.03
N LEU A 92 -52.86 -38.00 24.56
CA LEU A 92 -53.14 -39.39 24.15
C LEU A 92 -53.36 -39.56 22.64
N PRO A 93 -54.02 -38.65 21.90
CA PRO A 93 -54.14 -38.75 20.44
C PRO A 93 -52.79 -38.72 19.68
N ALA A 94 -51.74 -38.11 20.26
CA ALA A 94 -50.39 -38.14 19.68
C ALA A 94 -49.71 -39.50 19.90
N PHE A 95 -49.91 -40.14 21.06
CA PHE A 95 -49.45 -41.51 21.30
C PHE A 95 -50.19 -42.50 20.40
N TYR A 96 -51.50 -42.35 20.23
CA TYR A 96 -52.26 -43.20 19.30
C TYR A 96 -51.86 -42.98 17.84
N PHE A 97 -51.54 -41.73 17.44
CA PHE A 97 -50.99 -41.45 16.11
C PHE A 97 -49.70 -42.23 15.82
N ALA A 98 -48.81 -42.31 16.81
CA ALA A 98 -47.48 -42.90 16.69
C ALA A 98 -47.47 -44.44 16.83
N LEU A 99 -48.35 -44.99 17.69
CA LEU A 99 -48.36 -46.43 18.00
C LEU A 99 -49.43 -47.23 17.26
N ARG A 100 -50.62 -46.66 17.02
CA ARG A 100 -51.80 -47.40 16.51
C ARG A 100 -52.08 -48.66 17.33
N ASP A 101 -52.75 -49.62 16.72
CA ASP A 101 -53.03 -50.95 17.25
C ASP A 101 -51.79 -51.86 17.14
N THR A 102 -50.66 -51.40 17.69
CA THR A 102 -49.46 -52.23 17.87
C THR A 102 -49.65 -53.13 19.10
N LEU A 103 -49.48 -54.44 18.92
CA LEU A 103 -49.58 -55.46 19.97
C LEU A 103 -48.18 -55.86 20.49
N VAL A 104 -48.09 -56.36 21.73
CA VAL A 104 -46.80 -56.72 22.36
C VAL A 104 -46.69 -58.22 22.66
N ALA A 105 -45.97 -58.95 21.83
CA ALA A 105 -45.72 -60.37 22.03
C ALA A 105 -44.47 -60.63 22.91
N PRO A 106 -44.43 -61.71 23.70
CA PRO A 106 -43.20 -62.13 24.38
C PRO A 106 -42.12 -62.63 23.41
N ASN A 107 -42.50 -63.46 22.44
CA ASN A 107 -41.59 -64.22 21.58
C ASN A 107 -41.83 -63.95 20.08
N LEU A 108 -40.79 -64.14 19.26
CA LEU A 108 -40.86 -63.92 17.81
C LEU A 108 -41.90 -64.82 17.12
N ASP A 109 -41.95 -66.12 17.44
CA ASP A 109 -42.89 -67.05 16.79
C ASP A 109 -44.36 -66.65 16.97
N GLN A 110 -44.69 -66.12 18.17
CA GLN A 110 -46.02 -65.59 18.47
C GLN A 110 -46.27 -64.28 17.72
N ALA A 111 -45.27 -63.40 17.63
CA ALA A 111 -45.37 -62.17 16.86
C ALA A 111 -45.60 -62.45 15.36
N THR A 112 -44.88 -63.42 14.78
CA THR A 112 -45.06 -63.84 13.38
C THR A 112 -46.43 -64.44 13.12
N ARG A 113 -46.94 -65.28 14.04
CA ARG A 113 -48.31 -65.83 13.96
C ARG A 113 -49.36 -64.73 13.93
N ILE A 114 -49.29 -63.79 14.88
CA ILE A 114 -50.27 -62.71 15.03
C ILE A 114 -50.17 -61.69 13.89
N ALA A 115 -48.96 -61.33 13.45
CA ALA A 115 -48.75 -60.33 12.40
C ALA A 115 -49.14 -60.83 10.99
N LEU A 116 -48.83 -62.10 10.67
CA LEU A 116 -48.86 -62.60 9.28
C LEU A 116 -49.78 -63.80 9.02
N GLN A 117 -50.09 -64.63 10.02
CA GLN A 117 -50.86 -65.87 9.84
C GLN A 117 -52.36 -65.70 10.17
N GLY A 118 -52.76 -64.60 10.81
CA GLY A 118 -54.16 -64.27 11.11
C GLY A 118 -54.97 -63.78 9.91
N ARG A 119 -56.31 -63.86 10.01
CA ARG A 119 -57.25 -63.30 9.02
C ARG A 119 -57.13 -61.77 8.89
N VAL A 120 -56.73 -61.09 9.96
CA VAL A 120 -56.36 -59.67 10.01
C VAL A 120 -54.88 -59.63 10.36
N ARG A 121 -54.12 -58.79 9.65
CA ARG A 121 -52.70 -58.54 9.95
C ARG A 121 -52.56 -57.43 10.97
N TRP A 122 -51.70 -57.65 11.95
CA TRP A 122 -51.43 -56.70 13.03
C TRP A 122 -49.99 -56.19 12.99
N ARG A 123 -49.77 -55.01 13.57
CA ARG A 123 -48.43 -54.53 13.88
C ARG A 123 -48.05 -55.12 15.24
N VAL A 124 -46.92 -55.82 15.33
CA VAL A 124 -46.55 -56.55 16.55
C VAL A 124 -45.08 -56.32 16.87
N VAL A 125 -44.78 -56.01 18.12
CA VAL A 125 -43.40 -55.89 18.61
C VAL A 125 -43.12 -56.96 19.67
N THR A 126 -41.91 -57.53 19.67
CA THR A 126 -41.48 -58.45 20.74
C THR A 126 -40.89 -57.69 21.92
N LEU A 127 -40.93 -58.27 23.12
CA LEU A 127 -40.22 -57.74 24.30
C LEU A 127 -38.71 -57.56 24.09
N GLN A 128 -38.12 -58.23 23.09
CA GLN A 128 -36.71 -58.11 22.73
C GLN A 128 -36.43 -56.98 21.72
N GLY A 129 -37.46 -56.30 21.21
CA GLY A 129 -37.32 -55.19 20.26
C GLY A 129 -37.24 -55.61 18.80
N GLN A 130 -37.91 -56.69 18.41
CA GLN A 130 -38.15 -57.04 17.00
C GLN A 130 -39.55 -56.56 16.60
N LEU A 131 -39.67 -55.80 15.52
CA LEU A 131 -40.95 -55.25 15.04
C LEU A 131 -41.37 -55.94 13.74
N LEU A 132 -42.63 -56.35 13.68
CA LEU A 132 -43.35 -56.83 12.50
C LEU A 132 -44.47 -55.87 12.16
N ASP A 133 -44.57 -55.50 10.89
CA ASP A 133 -45.56 -54.53 10.40
C ASP A 133 -46.51 -55.19 9.39
N PRO A 134 -47.82 -54.86 9.35
CA PRO A 134 -48.80 -55.49 8.45
C PRO A 134 -48.47 -55.32 6.95
N SER A 135 -47.62 -54.35 6.61
CA SER A 135 -46.99 -54.21 5.29
C SER A 135 -46.15 -55.42 4.85
N GLY A 136 -45.76 -56.31 5.78
CA GLY A 136 -44.86 -57.43 5.56
C GLY A 136 -43.39 -57.10 5.81
N THR A 137 -43.09 -55.91 6.36
CA THR A 137 -41.72 -55.55 6.79
C THR A 137 -41.42 -56.09 8.19
N MET A 138 -40.16 -56.48 8.41
CA MET A 138 -39.64 -57.00 9.68
C MET A 138 -38.33 -56.29 10.02
N SER A 139 -38.24 -55.75 11.23
CA SER A 139 -37.10 -54.99 11.73
C SER A 139 -36.56 -55.61 13.02
N GLY A 140 -35.33 -56.13 12.99
CA GLY A 140 -34.65 -56.64 14.18
C GLY A 140 -33.25 -57.18 13.86
N GLY A 141 -32.25 -56.84 14.67
CA GLY A 141 -30.88 -57.33 14.53
C GLY A 141 -29.84 -56.41 15.21
N GLY A 142 -28.67 -56.99 15.52
CA GLY A 142 -27.54 -56.28 16.14
C GLY A 142 -27.53 -56.29 17.67
N ASN A 143 -26.35 -56.07 18.27
CA ASN A 143 -26.12 -56.17 19.71
C ASN A 143 -26.62 -54.95 20.53
N LYS A 144 -27.19 -53.92 19.90
CA LYS A 144 -27.62 -52.68 20.54
C LYS A 144 -29.15 -52.57 20.57
N GLN A 145 -29.75 -52.88 21.71
CA GLN A 145 -31.16 -52.63 21.95
C GLN A 145 -31.44 -51.12 22.02
N MET A 146 -32.59 -50.69 21.51
CA MET A 146 -33.13 -49.35 21.79
C MET A 146 -33.86 -49.41 23.14
N LYS A 147 -33.50 -48.50 24.05
CA LYS A 147 -34.01 -48.39 25.42
C LYS A 147 -34.04 -46.92 25.84
N GLY A 148 -34.88 -46.57 26.81
CA GLY A 148 -34.89 -45.25 27.44
C GLY A 148 -35.36 -44.11 26.54
N ARG A 149 -36.25 -44.38 25.57
CA ARG A 149 -36.90 -43.34 24.74
C ARG A 149 -38.26 -42.88 25.29
N MET A 150 -38.69 -43.46 26.41
CA MET A 150 -39.83 -42.99 27.22
C MET A 150 -39.32 -42.34 28.51
N GLY A 151 -40.10 -41.38 29.03
CA GLY A 151 -39.83 -40.69 30.28
C GLY A 151 -39.92 -41.63 31.49
N SER A 152 -38.76 -42.01 32.02
CA SER A 152 -38.65 -42.57 33.38
C SER A 152 -38.71 -41.48 34.46
N SER A 153 -39.01 -40.24 34.09
CA SER A 153 -39.04 -39.03 34.95
C SER A 153 -39.96 -39.15 36.18
N VAL A 154 -41.04 -39.94 36.08
CA VAL A 154 -41.96 -40.25 37.19
C VAL A 154 -41.30 -41.16 38.25
N VAL A 155 -40.13 -41.74 37.97
CA VAL A 155 -39.46 -42.78 38.80
C VAL A 155 -37.95 -42.52 39.02
N ALA A 156 -37.24 -41.82 38.13
CA ALA A 156 -35.77 -41.83 38.08
C ALA A 156 -35.10 -40.45 37.93
N HIS A 157 -34.83 -39.77 39.05
CA HIS A 157 -33.75 -38.78 39.15
C HIS A 157 -32.36 -39.46 39.32
N ALA A 158 -32.11 -40.56 38.60
CA ALA A 158 -31.06 -41.53 38.90
C ALA A 158 -30.12 -41.84 37.73
N GLY A 159 -29.42 -40.80 37.24
CA GLY A 159 -28.08 -40.95 36.68
C GLY A 159 -27.95 -41.48 35.24
N THR A 160 -27.88 -40.58 34.27
CA THR A 160 -27.00 -40.78 33.09
C THR A 160 -26.25 -39.49 32.70
N ASP A 161 -26.07 -38.57 33.64
CA ASP A 161 -25.09 -37.48 33.49
C ASP A 161 -23.67 -38.08 33.52
N MET A 162 -23.06 -38.26 32.34
CA MET A 162 -21.62 -38.49 32.28
C MET A 162 -20.92 -37.26 32.86
N LYS A 163 -20.30 -37.42 34.03
CA LYS A 163 -19.71 -36.32 34.77
C LYS A 163 -18.68 -35.60 33.90
N ARG A 164 -18.74 -34.27 33.90
CA ARG A 164 -17.86 -33.39 33.12
C ARG A 164 -16.37 -33.73 33.28
N GLU A 165 -15.97 -34.13 34.49
CA GLU A 165 -14.62 -34.61 34.77
C GLU A 165 -14.19 -35.82 33.92
N ASP A 166 -15.10 -36.74 33.62
CA ASP A 166 -14.79 -37.98 32.89
C ASP A 166 -14.65 -37.70 31.39
N ILE A 167 -15.38 -36.70 30.87
CA ILE A 167 -15.15 -36.12 29.54
C ILE A 167 -13.74 -35.49 29.51
N GLU A 168 -13.40 -34.61 30.46
CA GLU A 168 -12.06 -34.00 30.53
C GLU A 168 -10.92 -35.02 30.70
N LYS A 169 -11.16 -36.14 31.40
CA LYS A 169 -10.20 -37.27 31.52
C LYS A 169 -10.05 -38.03 30.21
N LEU A 170 -11.08 -38.08 29.36
CA LEU A 170 -11.04 -38.70 28.03
C LEU A 170 -10.36 -37.78 27.01
N ASP A 171 -10.67 -36.48 27.00
CA ASP A 171 -10.05 -35.49 26.12
C ASP A 171 -8.53 -35.42 26.34
N LYS A 172 -8.09 -35.34 27.61
CA LYS A 172 -6.65 -35.34 27.96
C LYS A 172 -5.94 -36.64 27.51
N LYS A 173 -6.62 -37.79 27.54
CA LYS A 173 -6.09 -39.06 26.99
C LYS A 173 -6.04 -39.05 25.47
N MET A 174 -7.05 -38.48 24.81
CA MET A 174 -7.13 -38.36 23.35
C MET A 174 -6.00 -37.47 22.82
N GLU A 175 -5.74 -36.34 23.49
CA GLU A 175 -4.62 -35.45 23.17
C GLU A 175 -3.26 -36.13 23.36
N GLN A 176 -3.03 -36.78 24.51
CA GLN A 176 -1.79 -37.54 24.77
C GLN A 176 -1.55 -38.63 23.71
N LEU A 177 -2.59 -39.39 23.34
CA LEU A 177 -2.49 -40.42 22.30
C LEU A 177 -2.23 -39.80 20.91
N SER A 178 -2.83 -38.66 20.59
CA SER A 178 -2.58 -37.92 19.35
C SER A 178 -1.13 -37.44 19.25
N GLN A 179 -0.60 -36.85 20.32
CA GLN A 179 0.80 -36.41 20.40
C GLN A 179 1.78 -37.59 20.25
N GLN A 180 1.56 -38.69 20.97
CA GLN A 180 2.37 -39.91 20.84
C GLN A 180 2.31 -40.50 19.41
N LEU A 181 1.12 -40.57 18.82
CA LEU A 181 0.91 -41.09 17.47
C LEU A 181 1.61 -40.24 16.41
N ASN A 182 1.61 -38.91 16.55
CA ASN A 182 2.34 -38.02 15.66
C ASN A 182 3.86 -38.13 15.83
N ALA A 183 4.38 -38.24 17.06
CA ALA A 183 5.81 -38.50 17.30
C ALA A 183 6.26 -39.86 16.71
N LYS A 184 5.43 -40.91 16.79
CA LYS A 184 5.69 -42.20 16.15
C LYS A 184 5.64 -42.11 14.61
N ARG A 185 4.74 -41.30 14.03
CA ARG A 185 4.70 -41.04 12.58
C ARG A 185 5.96 -40.31 12.08
N GLN A 186 6.41 -39.28 12.80
CA GLN A 186 7.66 -38.57 12.49
C GLN A 186 8.85 -39.53 12.52
N LYS A 187 9.03 -40.28 13.62
CA LYS A 187 10.12 -41.24 13.75
C LYS A 187 10.06 -42.38 12.73
N ARG A 188 8.87 -42.78 12.26
CA ARG A 188 8.75 -43.72 11.13
C ARG A 188 9.34 -43.11 9.85
N LEU A 189 8.95 -41.87 9.52
CA LEU A 189 9.38 -41.17 8.30
C LEU A 189 10.90 -40.86 8.31
N GLU A 190 11.49 -40.63 9.48
CA GLU A 190 12.96 -40.56 9.66
C GLU A 190 13.64 -41.90 9.37
N LEU A 191 13.16 -42.99 9.96
CA LEU A 191 13.70 -44.34 9.75
C LEU A 191 13.53 -44.81 8.29
N GLU A 192 12.40 -44.45 7.66
CA GLU A 192 12.05 -44.72 6.26
C GLU A 192 13.07 -44.03 5.32
N LYS A 193 13.39 -42.74 5.55
CA LYS A 193 14.47 -42.01 4.85
C LYS A 193 15.86 -42.62 5.07
N ASN A 194 16.17 -43.03 6.30
CA ASN A 194 17.47 -43.64 6.61
C ASN A 194 17.64 -45.00 5.93
N LEU A 195 16.58 -45.81 5.87
CA LEU A 195 16.57 -47.10 5.17
C LEU A 195 16.73 -46.91 3.66
N ASP A 196 16.04 -45.93 3.07
CA ASP A 196 16.21 -45.49 1.68
C ASP A 196 17.67 -45.12 1.37
N GLN A 197 18.31 -44.36 2.25
CA GLN A 197 19.70 -43.92 2.07
C GLN A 197 20.68 -45.11 2.17
N ILE A 198 20.54 -45.95 3.21
CA ILE A 198 21.36 -47.16 3.39
C ILE A 198 21.19 -48.12 2.21
N SER A 199 19.98 -48.25 1.66
CA SER A 199 19.69 -49.06 0.48
C SER A 199 20.45 -48.55 -0.76
N ARG A 200 20.38 -47.24 -1.04
CA ARG A 200 21.15 -46.59 -2.14
C ARG A 200 22.65 -46.76 -1.96
N ASP A 201 23.16 -46.56 -0.75
CA ASP A 201 24.59 -46.64 -0.48
C ASP A 201 25.11 -48.09 -0.52
N SER A 202 24.29 -49.07 -0.12
CA SER A 202 24.58 -50.49 -0.32
C SER A 202 24.60 -50.88 -1.81
N GLN A 203 23.73 -50.30 -2.64
CA GLN A 203 23.76 -50.51 -4.10
C GLN A 203 25.02 -49.92 -4.73
N LYS A 204 25.42 -48.69 -4.36
CA LYS A 204 26.68 -48.08 -4.79
C LYS A 204 27.89 -48.92 -4.39
N LEU A 205 27.95 -49.39 -3.14
CA LEU A 205 29.03 -50.22 -2.64
C LEU A 205 29.14 -51.53 -3.43
N LYS A 206 28.01 -52.16 -3.75
CA LYS A 206 28.00 -53.38 -4.56
C LYS A 206 28.56 -53.12 -5.97
N VAL A 207 28.10 -52.07 -6.67
CA VAL A 207 28.62 -51.71 -7.99
C VAL A 207 30.12 -51.38 -7.95
N LEU A 208 30.61 -50.78 -6.87
CA LEU A 208 32.04 -50.50 -6.67
C LEU A 208 32.85 -51.79 -6.42
N ILE A 209 32.31 -52.76 -5.68
CA ILE A 209 32.92 -54.08 -5.48
C ILE A 209 32.97 -54.85 -6.81
N ASP A 210 31.85 -54.91 -7.53
CA ASP A 210 31.75 -55.59 -8.83
C ASP A 210 32.74 -54.96 -9.84
N LYS A 211 32.85 -53.62 -9.87
CA LYS A 211 33.84 -52.89 -10.69
C LYS A 211 35.28 -53.24 -10.30
N THR A 212 35.64 -53.07 -9.02
CA THR A 212 37.03 -53.29 -8.57
C THR A 212 37.48 -54.75 -8.69
N ALA A 213 36.55 -55.71 -8.63
CA ALA A 213 36.81 -57.10 -8.99
C ALA A 213 37.21 -57.25 -10.47
N THR A 214 36.47 -56.63 -11.40
CA THR A 214 36.83 -56.66 -12.84
C THR A 214 38.14 -55.94 -13.17
N GLU A 215 38.46 -54.85 -12.47
CA GLU A 215 39.75 -54.16 -12.61
C GLU A 215 40.91 -55.03 -12.11
N LEU A 216 40.72 -55.72 -10.98
CA LEU A 216 41.70 -56.69 -10.45
C LEU A 216 41.89 -57.90 -11.36
N GLU A 217 40.81 -58.46 -11.93
CA GLU A 217 40.90 -59.54 -12.92
C GLU A 217 41.64 -59.12 -14.19
N ALA A 218 41.47 -57.88 -14.65
CA ALA A 218 42.22 -57.32 -15.77
C ALA A 218 43.73 -57.19 -15.44
N SER A 219 44.09 -56.58 -14.29
CA SER A 219 45.49 -56.48 -13.87
C SER A 219 46.17 -57.84 -13.71
N ASN A 220 45.47 -58.85 -13.17
CA ASN A 220 46.00 -60.21 -13.06
C ASN A 220 46.26 -60.86 -14.44
N GLN A 221 45.45 -60.55 -15.46
CA GLN A 221 45.67 -61.01 -16.83
C GLN A 221 46.87 -60.28 -17.47
N GLU A 222 47.00 -58.97 -17.27
CA GLU A 222 48.15 -58.19 -17.74
C GLU A 222 49.46 -58.67 -17.10
N GLU A 223 49.49 -58.89 -15.79
CA GLU A 223 50.65 -59.45 -15.09
C GLU A 223 51.02 -60.84 -15.64
N SER A 224 50.02 -61.68 -15.93
CA SER A 224 50.22 -62.98 -16.57
C SER A 224 50.78 -62.89 -18.00
N ILE A 225 50.53 -61.78 -18.72
CA ILE A 225 51.10 -61.53 -20.05
C ILE A 225 52.54 -61.00 -19.92
N ILE A 226 52.76 -60.02 -19.03
CA ILE A 226 54.07 -59.41 -18.76
C ILE A 226 55.07 -60.46 -18.27
N ASN A 227 54.69 -61.31 -17.31
CA ASN A 227 55.56 -62.40 -16.82
C ASN A 227 55.95 -63.39 -17.94
N LYS A 228 55.05 -63.67 -18.91
CA LYS A 228 55.39 -64.48 -20.10
C LYS A 228 56.34 -63.74 -21.06
N GLN A 229 56.18 -62.42 -21.21
CA GLN A 229 57.08 -61.59 -22.01
C GLN A 229 58.49 -61.55 -21.39
N ILE A 230 58.60 -61.31 -20.08
CA ILE A 230 59.87 -61.33 -19.33
C ILE A 230 60.56 -62.69 -19.49
N ALA A 231 59.84 -63.80 -19.23
CA ALA A 231 60.39 -65.15 -19.38
C ALA A 231 60.85 -65.48 -20.81
N ASN A 232 60.31 -64.80 -21.84
CA ASN A 232 60.78 -64.92 -23.22
C ASN A 232 61.95 -63.97 -23.53
N GLN A 233 61.94 -62.73 -23.04
CA GLN A 233 63.06 -61.80 -23.16
C GLN A 233 64.32 -62.34 -22.46
N GLU A 234 64.20 -62.97 -21.29
CA GLU A 234 65.32 -63.66 -20.64
C GLU A 234 65.88 -64.82 -21.50
N LYS A 235 65.02 -65.58 -22.20
CA LYS A 235 65.49 -66.64 -23.12
C LYS A 235 66.24 -66.03 -24.30
N VAL A 236 65.78 -64.91 -24.84
CA VAL A 236 66.50 -64.17 -25.89
C VAL A 236 67.85 -63.69 -25.35
N LEU A 237 67.89 -63.07 -24.17
CA LEU A 237 69.12 -62.61 -23.50
C LEU A 237 70.11 -63.76 -23.21
N ARG A 238 69.63 -64.92 -22.80
CA ARG A 238 70.47 -66.13 -22.60
C ARG A 238 70.97 -66.72 -23.92
N ASN A 239 70.24 -66.53 -25.02
CA ASN A 239 70.59 -67.04 -26.35
C ASN A 239 71.44 -66.04 -27.17
N THR A 240 71.42 -64.74 -26.84
CA THR A 240 72.33 -63.73 -27.42
C THR A 240 73.73 -63.91 -26.86
N VAL A 241 74.48 -64.84 -27.44
CA VAL A 241 75.91 -64.98 -27.22
C VAL A 241 76.60 -63.70 -27.69
N ILE A 242 77.15 -62.93 -26.76
CA ILE A 242 78.05 -61.82 -27.09
C ILE A 242 79.29 -62.41 -27.75
N ASP A 243 79.62 -61.99 -28.97
CA ASP A 243 80.87 -62.41 -29.60
C ASP A 243 82.05 -61.78 -28.84
N GLU A 244 82.67 -62.59 -28.00
CA GLU A 244 83.88 -62.27 -27.24
C GLU A 244 85.05 -61.82 -28.14
N ASN A 245 85.06 -62.15 -29.43
CA ASN A 245 86.09 -61.74 -30.38
C ASN A 245 85.83 -60.33 -30.93
N GLU A 246 84.61 -60.02 -31.37
CA GLU A 246 84.14 -58.65 -31.64
C GLU A 246 84.42 -57.74 -30.43
N LYS A 247 84.01 -58.17 -29.22
CA LYS A 247 84.24 -57.45 -27.97
C LYS A 247 85.73 -57.22 -27.71
N LYS A 248 86.61 -58.23 -27.86
CA LYS A 248 88.07 -58.07 -27.70
C LYS A 248 88.70 -57.19 -28.79
N ARG A 249 88.18 -57.19 -30.02
CA ARG A 249 88.61 -56.29 -31.10
C ARG A 249 88.26 -54.84 -30.77
N LEU A 250 87.02 -54.60 -30.32
CA LEU A 250 86.54 -53.29 -29.90
C LEU A 250 87.30 -52.79 -28.66
N GLN A 251 87.53 -53.65 -27.67
CA GLN A 251 88.32 -53.33 -26.47
C GLN A 251 89.73 -52.84 -26.85
N LYS A 252 90.45 -53.61 -27.67
CA LYS A 252 91.78 -53.20 -28.17
C LYS A 252 91.75 -51.88 -28.92
N ARG A 253 90.72 -51.64 -29.75
CA ARG A 253 90.59 -50.37 -30.49
C ARG A 253 90.28 -49.19 -29.56
N VAL A 254 89.55 -49.40 -28.47
CA VAL A 254 89.39 -48.40 -27.39
C VAL A 254 90.72 -48.16 -26.67
N ASP A 255 91.48 -49.21 -26.33
CA ASP A 255 92.79 -49.08 -25.67
C ASP A 255 93.85 -48.39 -26.57
N GLU A 256 93.73 -48.49 -27.89
CA GLU A 256 94.50 -47.71 -28.88
C GLU A 256 94.07 -46.24 -28.89
N LEU A 257 92.77 -45.99 -29.00
CA LEU A 257 92.20 -44.63 -29.04
C LEU A 257 92.43 -43.86 -27.74
N ILE A 258 92.49 -44.53 -26.58
CA ILE A 258 92.87 -43.92 -25.30
C ILE A 258 94.32 -43.44 -25.33
N LYS A 259 95.26 -44.22 -25.87
CA LYS A 259 96.67 -43.81 -25.98
C LYS A 259 96.86 -42.66 -26.96
N GLU A 260 96.11 -42.67 -28.07
CA GLU A 260 96.07 -41.57 -29.03
C GLU A 260 95.47 -40.30 -28.39
N TYR A 261 94.39 -40.44 -27.62
CA TYR A 261 93.80 -39.37 -26.81
C TYR A 261 94.77 -38.81 -25.77
N ASP A 262 95.44 -39.65 -24.98
CA ASP A 262 96.38 -39.22 -23.93
C ASP A 262 97.56 -38.44 -24.51
N HIS A 263 98.10 -38.89 -25.65
CA HIS A 263 99.17 -38.19 -26.37
C HIS A 263 98.69 -36.82 -26.91
N VAL A 264 97.50 -36.78 -27.52
CA VAL A 264 96.87 -35.53 -27.99
C VAL A 264 96.50 -34.62 -26.82
N TYR A 265 96.13 -35.16 -25.66
CA TYR A 265 95.82 -34.43 -24.44
C TYR A 265 97.07 -33.80 -23.83
N GLN A 266 98.20 -34.51 -23.76
CA GLN A 266 99.47 -33.97 -23.27
C GLN A 266 99.99 -32.83 -24.16
N SER A 267 99.96 -33.03 -25.49
CA SER A 267 100.25 -31.96 -26.46
C SER A 267 99.26 -30.79 -26.34
N GLY A 268 97.98 -31.11 -26.10
CA GLY A 268 96.91 -30.15 -25.83
C GLY A 268 97.12 -29.34 -24.54
N GLU A 269 97.65 -29.95 -23.47
CA GLU A 269 98.03 -29.27 -22.22
C GLU A 269 99.21 -28.32 -22.44
N GLU A 270 100.24 -28.72 -23.18
CA GLU A 270 101.30 -27.80 -23.59
C GLU A 270 100.76 -26.59 -24.36
N ILE A 271 99.82 -26.82 -25.29
CA ILE A 271 99.19 -25.77 -26.08
C ILE A 271 98.28 -24.90 -25.20
N ARG A 272 97.49 -25.47 -24.28
CA ARG A 272 96.70 -24.74 -23.28
C ARG A 272 97.59 -23.88 -22.39
N ALA A 273 98.72 -24.39 -21.91
CA ALA A 273 99.66 -23.62 -21.09
C ALA A 273 100.32 -22.46 -21.87
N LYS A 274 100.58 -22.64 -23.17
CA LYS A 274 101.04 -21.57 -24.07
C LYS A 274 99.92 -20.54 -24.31
N VAL A 275 98.70 -20.99 -24.59
CA VAL A 275 97.50 -20.15 -24.76
C VAL A 275 97.17 -19.37 -23.49
N ALA A 276 97.25 -19.97 -22.31
CA ALA A 276 97.04 -19.31 -21.02
C ALA A 276 98.06 -18.18 -20.80
N LYS A 277 99.34 -18.43 -21.05
CA LYS A 277 100.41 -17.40 -20.98
C LYS A 277 100.25 -16.29 -22.01
N TYR A 278 99.65 -16.56 -23.17
CA TYR A 278 99.28 -15.52 -24.13
C TYR A 278 98.00 -14.79 -23.72
N HIS A 279 97.01 -15.47 -23.15
CA HIS A 279 95.77 -14.89 -22.67
C HIS A 279 95.99 -13.98 -21.46
N GLU A 280 96.86 -14.37 -20.53
CA GLU A 280 97.34 -13.54 -19.41
C GLU A 280 97.99 -12.24 -19.92
N LYS A 281 98.91 -12.33 -20.88
CA LYS A 281 99.50 -11.14 -21.53
C LYS A 281 98.49 -10.30 -22.31
N ILE A 282 97.52 -10.93 -22.97
CA ILE A 282 96.41 -10.25 -23.64
C ILE A 282 95.53 -9.54 -22.60
N MET A 283 95.30 -10.13 -21.43
CA MET A 283 94.56 -9.52 -20.33
C MET A 283 95.34 -8.35 -19.70
N GLU A 284 96.64 -8.46 -19.45
CA GLU A 284 97.49 -7.34 -19.00
C GLU A 284 97.46 -6.16 -20.00
N ILE A 285 97.58 -6.45 -21.30
CA ILE A 285 97.54 -5.42 -22.36
C ILE A 285 96.12 -4.86 -22.51
N SER A 286 95.09 -5.71 -22.40
CA SER A 286 93.69 -5.34 -22.44
C SER A 286 93.32 -4.45 -21.25
N ASP A 287 93.57 -4.84 -20.01
CA ASP A 287 93.20 -4.04 -18.84
C ASP A 287 93.91 -2.67 -18.83
N ARG A 288 95.15 -2.61 -19.34
CA ARG A 288 95.88 -1.36 -19.50
C ARG A 288 95.31 -0.45 -20.60
N LEU A 289 95.02 -1.00 -21.79
CA LEU A 289 94.65 -0.23 -22.99
C LEU A 289 93.14 -0.16 -23.22
N VAL A 290 92.46 -1.31 -23.15
CA VAL A 290 91.00 -1.45 -23.27
C VAL A 290 90.32 -1.18 -21.93
N GLY A 291 90.83 -1.62 -20.79
CA GLY A 291 90.17 -1.45 -19.48
C GLY A 291 90.07 0.02 -19.02
N SER A 292 91.01 0.86 -19.44
CA SER A 292 90.94 2.32 -19.25
C SER A 292 89.91 2.97 -20.19
N VAL A 293 89.99 2.65 -21.50
CA VAL A 293 89.03 3.11 -22.52
C VAL A 293 87.61 2.59 -22.28
N GLN A 294 87.46 1.40 -21.71
CA GLN A 294 86.18 0.76 -21.42
C GLN A 294 85.53 1.36 -20.17
N LYS A 295 86.30 1.75 -19.14
CA LYS A 295 85.76 2.59 -18.05
C LYS A 295 85.22 3.90 -18.60
N GLN A 296 85.98 4.59 -19.46
CA GLN A 296 85.51 5.82 -20.12
C GLN A 296 84.28 5.56 -21.04
N LEU A 297 84.24 4.42 -21.73
CA LEU A 297 83.10 4.02 -22.56
C LEU A 297 81.86 3.72 -21.71
N ASP A 298 82.02 3.06 -20.57
CA ASP A 298 80.94 2.69 -19.65
C ASP A 298 80.47 3.90 -18.82
N GLU A 299 81.35 4.84 -18.47
CA GLU A 299 81.01 6.18 -17.99
C GLU A 299 80.17 6.93 -19.05
N CYS A 300 80.67 7.05 -20.29
CA CYS A 300 79.91 7.66 -21.39
C CYS A 300 78.60 6.92 -21.72
N ARG A 301 78.51 5.59 -21.55
CA ARG A 301 77.27 4.82 -21.69
C ARG A 301 76.29 5.13 -20.56
N ASN A 302 76.75 5.20 -19.33
CA ASN A 302 75.94 5.59 -18.17
C ASN A 302 75.42 7.02 -18.32
N ASP A 303 76.26 7.96 -18.75
CA ASP A 303 75.86 9.34 -19.05
C ASP A 303 74.89 9.40 -20.23
N LEU A 304 75.09 8.62 -21.28
CA LEU A 304 74.17 8.52 -22.42
C LEU A 304 72.83 7.87 -22.01
N GLU A 305 72.83 6.89 -21.11
CA GLU A 305 71.61 6.30 -20.56
C GLU A 305 70.90 7.27 -19.59
N ASN A 306 71.63 8.02 -18.78
CA ASN A 306 71.09 9.09 -17.93
C ASN A 306 70.50 10.22 -18.79
N CYS A 307 71.17 10.59 -19.88
CA CYS A 307 70.62 11.49 -20.90
C CYS A 307 69.38 10.90 -21.56
N ARG A 308 69.33 9.60 -21.90
CA ARG A 308 68.10 8.94 -22.41
C ARG A 308 66.97 8.91 -21.38
N LYS A 309 67.27 8.67 -20.10
CA LYS A 309 66.31 8.74 -18.98
C LYS A 309 65.78 10.17 -18.81
N ASN A 310 66.62 11.17 -18.96
CA ASN A 310 66.21 12.58 -18.89
C ASN A 310 65.42 13.00 -20.13
N ILE A 311 65.84 12.61 -21.35
CA ILE A 311 65.11 12.83 -22.60
C ILE A 311 63.73 12.15 -22.57
N THR A 312 63.62 10.93 -22.03
CA THR A 312 62.32 10.24 -21.90
C THR A 312 61.43 10.89 -20.84
N LYS A 313 61.97 11.27 -19.67
CA LYS A 313 61.24 12.11 -18.70
C LYS A 313 60.76 13.43 -19.32
N SER A 314 61.63 14.15 -20.02
CA SER A 314 61.30 15.40 -20.71
C SER A 314 60.30 15.21 -21.84
N ASN A 315 60.35 14.11 -22.60
CA ASN A 315 59.37 13.80 -23.63
C ASN A 315 57.99 13.44 -23.02
N VAL A 316 57.97 12.77 -21.86
CA VAL A 316 56.73 12.54 -21.10
C VAL A 316 56.19 13.86 -20.53
N SER A 317 57.03 14.72 -19.95
CA SER A 317 56.58 16.03 -19.45
C SER A 317 56.13 16.96 -20.58
N VAL A 318 56.79 16.94 -21.75
CA VAL A 318 56.37 17.68 -22.95
C VAL A 318 55.04 17.14 -23.48
N LYS A 319 54.86 15.82 -23.60
CA LYS A 319 53.56 15.24 -24.01
C LYS A 319 52.44 15.55 -23.00
N THR A 320 52.72 15.54 -21.71
CA THR A 320 51.77 15.94 -20.67
C THR A 320 51.47 17.43 -20.74
N ALA A 321 52.48 18.28 -20.95
CA ALA A 321 52.31 19.72 -21.13
C ALA A 321 51.53 20.04 -22.41
N GLN A 322 51.77 19.36 -23.52
CA GLN A 322 50.98 19.48 -24.76
C GLN A 322 49.53 19.02 -24.56
N ARG A 323 49.29 17.92 -23.84
CA ARG A 323 47.94 17.45 -23.54
C ARG A 323 47.19 18.40 -22.60
N ASN A 324 47.91 19.05 -21.68
CA ASN A 324 47.35 20.08 -20.79
C ASN A 324 47.12 21.39 -21.54
N LEU A 325 48.05 21.82 -22.40
CA LEU A 325 47.92 22.98 -23.27
C LEU A 325 46.66 22.84 -24.13
N ARG A 326 46.52 21.71 -24.84
CA ARG A 326 45.34 21.43 -25.66
C ARG A 326 44.05 21.44 -24.84
N LYS A 327 44.03 20.87 -23.63
CA LYS A 327 42.87 20.98 -22.72
C LYS A 327 42.56 22.42 -22.34
N THR A 328 43.58 23.24 -22.06
CA THR A 328 43.38 24.66 -21.75
C THR A 328 43.00 25.47 -22.98
N GLU A 329 43.44 25.11 -24.19
CA GLU A 329 43.00 25.70 -25.46
C GLU A 329 41.52 25.37 -25.73
N GLU A 330 41.12 24.11 -25.59
CA GLU A 330 39.72 23.65 -25.68
C GLU A 330 38.82 24.29 -24.59
N GLN A 331 39.36 24.61 -23.42
CA GLN A 331 38.67 25.38 -22.37
C GLN A 331 38.60 26.88 -22.67
N ILE A 332 39.68 27.47 -23.17
CA ILE A 332 39.74 28.89 -23.57
C ILE A 332 38.79 29.14 -24.75
N GLU A 333 38.69 28.22 -25.72
CA GLU A 333 37.74 28.33 -26.82
C GLU A 333 36.30 28.32 -26.32
N LYS A 334 35.96 27.39 -25.41
CA LYS A 334 34.64 27.36 -24.75
C LYS A 334 34.36 28.65 -23.98
N CYS A 335 35.28 29.10 -23.13
CA CYS A 335 35.12 30.36 -22.41
C CYS A 335 35.11 31.59 -23.33
N GLN A 336 35.69 31.53 -24.54
CA GLN A 336 35.52 32.58 -25.56
C GLN A 336 34.18 32.52 -26.28
N GLN A 337 33.58 31.34 -26.45
CA GLN A 337 32.21 31.18 -26.96
C GLN A 337 31.22 31.70 -25.90
N GLU A 338 31.33 31.24 -24.65
CA GLU A 338 30.60 31.75 -23.48
C GLU A 338 30.77 33.27 -23.31
N LEU A 339 31.97 33.82 -23.52
CA LEU A 339 32.21 35.27 -23.45
C LEU A 339 31.48 36.01 -24.58
N LYS A 340 31.51 35.50 -25.83
CA LYS A 340 30.78 36.11 -26.96
C LYS A 340 29.27 36.08 -26.72
N GLU A 341 28.74 34.97 -26.21
CA GLU A 341 27.33 34.85 -25.81
C GLU A 341 27.00 35.80 -24.64
N SER A 342 27.90 35.93 -23.67
CA SER A 342 27.81 36.90 -22.58
C SER A 342 27.84 38.35 -23.10
N GLU A 343 28.62 38.66 -24.13
CA GLU A 343 28.66 39.98 -24.74
C GLU A 343 27.41 40.29 -25.57
N VAL A 344 26.88 39.32 -26.34
CA VAL A 344 25.61 39.46 -27.08
C VAL A 344 24.42 39.58 -26.13
N THR A 345 24.36 38.78 -25.06
CA THR A 345 23.33 38.92 -24.02
C THR A 345 23.48 40.24 -23.26
N LYS A 346 24.69 40.71 -22.99
CA LYS A 346 24.97 42.03 -22.38
C LYS A 346 24.63 43.21 -23.31
N GLN A 347 24.79 43.07 -24.63
CA GLN A 347 24.35 44.06 -25.61
C GLN A 347 22.81 44.10 -25.68
N THR A 348 22.16 42.95 -25.88
CA THR A 348 20.69 42.89 -25.92
C THR A 348 20.04 43.29 -24.59
N LEU A 349 20.67 43.01 -23.43
CA LEU A 349 20.26 43.56 -22.14
C LEU A 349 20.50 45.07 -22.02
N LYS A 350 21.61 45.62 -22.54
CA LYS A 350 21.81 47.07 -22.61
C LYS A 350 20.75 47.75 -23.47
N ASP A 351 20.37 47.17 -24.61
CA ASP A 351 19.39 47.75 -25.51
C ASP A 351 17.94 47.57 -25.00
N LYS A 352 17.65 46.46 -24.31
CA LYS A 352 16.44 46.35 -23.46
C LYS A 352 16.43 47.42 -22.37
N ARG A 353 17.57 47.67 -21.69
CA ARG A 353 17.68 48.72 -20.67
C ARG A 353 17.48 50.11 -21.25
N LYS A 354 18.05 50.42 -22.43
CA LYS A 354 17.80 51.69 -23.14
C LYS A 354 16.32 51.86 -23.52
N LYS A 355 15.66 50.80 -24.01
CA LYS A 355 14.21 50.84 -24.29
C LYS A 355 13.43 51.16 -23.02
N LEU A 356 13.66 50.42 -21.94
CA LEU A 356 13.06 50.67 -20.61
C LEU A 356 13.43 52.04 -20.02
N GLU A 357 14.62 52.59 -20.30
CA GLU A 357 15.00 53.96 -19.94
C GLU A 357 14.20 54.99 -20.75
N THR A 358 14.04 54.81 -22.06
CA THR A 358 13.21 55.71 -22.89
C THR A 358 11.72 55.61 -22.59
N GLU A 359 11.24 54.44 -22.18
CA GLU A 359 9.87 54.22 -21.69
C GLU A 359 9.71 54.83 -20.28
N GLY A 360 10.68 54.62 -19.40
CA GLY A 360 10.74 55.26 -18.08
C GLY A 360 10.77 56.78 -18.15
N VAL A 361 11.53 57.37 -19.08
CA VAL A 361 11.52 58.82 -19.34
C VAL A 361 10.15 59.27 -19.85
N LYS A 362 9.50 58.56 -20.79
CA LYS A 362 8.13 58.89 -21.22
C LYS A 362 7.12 58.83 -20.06
N VAL A 363 7.27 57.86 -19.14
CA VAL A 363 6.43 57.74 -17.94
C VAL A 363 6.72 58.85 -16.93
N MET A 364 7.99 59.25 -16.75
CA MET A 364 8.37 60.39 -15.92
C MET A 364 7.87 61.72 -16.49
N ASP A 365 8.04 61.96 -17.79
CA ASP A 365 7.44 63.09 -18.52
C ASP A 365 5.92 63.15 -18.32
N ALA A 366 5.24 62.02 -18.44
CA ALA A 366 3.79 61.93 -18.24
C ALA A 366 3.41 62.21 -16.77
N PHE A 367 4.19 61.71 -15.81
CA PHE A 367 3.99 61.97 -14.39
C PHE A 367 4.26 63.45 -14.02
N GLU A 368 5.29 64.08 -14.57
CA GLU A 368 5.58 65.49 -14.34
C GLU A 368 4.51 66.40 -14.98
N ARG A 369 4.04 66.09 -16.19
CA ARG A 369 2.90 66.77 -16.81
C ARG A 369 1.62 66.59 -15.99
N ALA A 370 1.34 65.38 -15.48
CA ALA A 370 0.21 65.13 -14.60
C ALA A 370 0.32 65.90 -13.28
N LYS A 371 1.54 66.02 -12.72
CA LYS A 371 1.84 66.76 -11.48
C LYS A 371 1.76 68.28 -11.67
N GLU A 372 2.18 68.81 -12.81
CA GLU A 372 1.93 70.20 -13.19
C GLU A 372 0.44 70.48 -13.38
N ASN A 373 -0.29 69.59 -14.06
CA ASN A 373 -1.72 69.76 -14.28
C ASN A 373 -2.50 69.65 -12.97
N ALA A 374 -2.08 68.78 -12.04
CA ALA A 374 -2.62 68.74 -10.67
C ALA A 374 -2.38 70.05 -9.91
N LYS A 375 -1.16 70.61 -9.96
CA LYS A 375 -0.86 71.93 -9.38
C LYS A 375 -1.70 73.06 -9.99
N LYS A 376 -1.85 73.07 -11.32
CA LYS A 376 -2.70 74.06 -12.02
C LYS A 376 -4.15 73.92 -11.56
N LEU A 377 -4.68 72.69 -11.43
CA LEU A 377 -6.00 72.46 -10.83
C LEU A 377 -6.08 72.90 -9.36
N GLU A 378 -5.03 72.75 -8.54
CA GLU A 378 -5.00 73.25 -7.17
C GLU A 378 -5.02 74.79 -7.13
N GLU A 379 -4.23 75.45 -7.98
CA GLU A 379 -4.18 76.91 -8.14
C GLU A 379 -5.53 77.46 -8.65
N ASP A 380 -6.12 76.82 -9.66
CA ASP A 380 -7.46 77.14 -10.17
C ASP A 380 -8.54 76.91 -9.10
N CYS A 381 -8.49 75.82 -8.32
CA CYS A 381 -9.40 75.59 -7.21
C CYS A 381 -9.26 76.64 -6.09
N ILE A 382 -8.04 77.15 -5.85
CA ILE A 382 -7.80 78.24 -4.89
C ILE A 382 -8.31 79.58 -5.45
N ALA A 383 -8.17 79.82 -6.76
CA ALA A 383 -8.72 81.01 -7.43
C ALA A 383 -10.25 81.01 -7.41
N VAL A 384 -10.89 79.88 -7.73
CA VAL A 384 -12.35 79.69 -7.67
C VAL A 384 -12.88 79.84 -6.24
N LYS A 385 -12.17 79.32 -5.22
CA LYS A 385 -12.53 79.56 -3.81
C LYS A 385 -12.50 81.05 -3.45
N LYS A 386 -11.40 81.76 -3.76
CA LYS A 386 -11.32 83.21 -3.50
C LYS A 386 -12.40 84.01 -4.23
N ALA A 387 -12.76 83.61 -5.45
CA ALA A 387 -13.87 84.22 -6.18
C ALA A 387 -15.21 83.98 -5.47
N LEU A 388 -15.46 82.76 -4.98
CA LEU A 388 -16.65 82.42 -4.19
C LEU A 388 -16.70 83.22 -2.87
N ASP A 389 -15.60 83.22 -2.10
CA ASP A 389 -15.49 83.99 -0.85
C ASP A 389 -15.84 85.47 -1.06
N SER A 390 -15.34 86.08 -2.15
CA SER A 390 -15.62 87.47 -2.51
C SER A 390 -17.08 87.72 -2.95
N ALA A 391 -17.73 86.71 -3.53
CA ALA A 391 -19.14 86.78 -3.88
C ALA A 391 -20.04 86.68 -2.64
N GLU A 392 -19.68 85.82 -1.67
CA GLU A 392 -20.37 85.72 -0.38
C GLU A 392 -20.24 87.02 0.44
N GLU A 393 -19.07 87.67 0.46
CA GLU A 393 -18.93 88.99 1.09
C GLU A 393 -19.83 90.06 0.45
N LEU A 394 -19.94 90.07 -0.89
CA LEU A 394 -20.82 90.98 -1.61
C LEU A 394 -22.31 90.69 -1.35
N GLU A 395 -22.71 89.42 -1.27
CA GLU A 395 -24.08 89.04 -0.88
C GLU A 395 -24.40 89.49 0.55
N GLN A 396 -23.48 89.27 1.50
CA GLN A 396 -23.66 89.73 2.89
C GLN A 396 -23.77 91.26 3.00
N GLN A 397 -23.00 92.02 2.20
CA GLN A 397 -23.13 93.48 2.13
C GLN A 397 -24.48 93.91 1.55
N LEU A 398 -24.91 93.31 0.43
CA LEU A 398 -26.23 93.57 -0.16
C LEU A 398 -27.36 93.24 0.82
N SER A 399 -27.29 92.11 1.51
CA SER A 399 -28.24 91.66 2.52
C SER A 399 -28.38 92.67 3.68
N LYS A 400 -27.26 93.18 4.22
CA LYS A 400 -27.27 94.26 5.23
C LYS A 400 -27.99 95.51 4.72
N THR A 401 -27.64 96.01 3.53
CA THR A 401 -28.31 97.21 2.98
C THR A 401 -29.79 96.98 2.64
N ALA A 402 -30.19 95.74 2.38
CA ALA A 402 -31.60 95.37 2.19
C ALA A 402 -32.36 95.38 3.52
N MET A 403 -31.77 94.90 4.62
CA MET A 403 -32.36 94.99 5.96
C MET A 403 -32.54 96.44 6.41
N ASP A 404 -31.54 97.31 6.24
CA ASP A 404 -31.62 98.74 6.58
C ASP A 404 -32.75 99.45 5.81
N LYS A 405 -32.87 99.16 4.51
CA LYS A 405 -33.97 99.67 3.67
C LYS A 405 -35.33 99.13 4.14
N LYS A 406 -35.41 97.87 4.57
CA LYS A 406 -36.64 97.26 5.08
C LYS A 406 -37.09 97.89 6.40
N GLN A 407 -36.19 98.12 7.36
CA GLN A 407 -36.55 98.79 8.62
C GLN A 407 -37.07 100.22 8.39
N ARG A 408 -36.44 100.98 7.48
CA ARG A 408 -36.94 102.31 7.06
C ARG A 408 -38.35 102.25 6.45
N LEU A 409 -38.67 101.17 5.75
CA LEU A 409 -39.99 100.94 5.15
C LEU A 409 -41.03 100.53 6.22
N GLU A 410 -40.68 99.65 7.17
CA GLU A 410 -41.56 99.29 8.30
C GLU A 410 -41.85 100.49 9.22
N THR A 411 -40.87 101.35 9.50
CA THR A 411 -41.10 102.58 10.29
C THR A 411 -42.03 103.58 9.59
N SER A 412 -41.99 103.67 8.26
CA SER A 412 -42.92 104.53 7.50
C SER A 412 -44.30 103.88 7.30
N GLU A 413 -44.38 102.54 7.20
CA GLU A 413 -45.64 101.80 7.24
C GLU A 413 -46.36 101.92 8.60
N SER A 414 -45.64 101.90 9.72
CA SER A 414 -46.25 102.04 11.05
C SER A 414 -46.92 103.40 11.23
N ALA A 415 -46.24 104.48 10.81
CA ALA A 415 -46.79 105.82 10.75
C ALA A 415 -48.05 105.90 9.86
N LEU A 416 -48.01 105.27 8.67
CA LEU A 416 -49.18 105.15 7.79
C LEU A 416 -50.36 104.41 8.47
N LYS A 417 -50.09 103.26 9.09
CA LYS A 417 -51.10 102.45 9.79
C LYS A 417 -51.78 103.26 10.89
N GLU A 418 -51.04 104.03 11.68
CA GLU A 418 -51.61 104.89 12.73
C GLU A 418 -52.58 105.95 12.16
N GLN A 419 -52.23 106.61 11.04
CA GLN A 419 -53.14 107.54 10.37
C GLN A 419 -54.39 106.82 9.80
N THR A 420 -54.26 105.57 9.32
CA THR A 420 -55.42 104.78 8.88
C THR A 420 -56.31 104.32 10.04
N HIS A 421 -55.76 104.12 11.24
CA HIS A 421 -56.55 103.81 12.44
C HIS A 421 -57.40 105.02 12.88
N LYS A 422 -56.83 106.23 12.83
CA LYS A 422 -57.59 107.48 13.05
C LYS A 422 -58.76 107.57 12.06
N LEU A 423 -58.53 107.33 10.76
CA LEU A 423 -59.59 107.27 9.75
C LEU A 423 -60.65 106.17 9.98
N ASN A 424 -60.24 104.98 10.46
CA ASN A 424 -61.15 103.85 10.64
C ASN A 424 -61.96 103.87 11.95
N HIS A 425 -61.54 104.62 12.97
CA HIS A 425 -62.36 104.86 14.17
C HIS A 425 -63.63 105.64 13.80
N TRP A 426 -63.49 106.76 13.08
CA TRP A 426 -64.61 107.54 12.54
C TRP A 426 -65.56 106.74 11.64
N ARG A 427 -65.09 105.63 11.03
CA ARG A 427 -65.92 104.71 10.23
C ARG A 427 -66.63 103.61 11.02
N LYS A 428 -66.35 103.42 12.31
CA LYS A 428 -66.90 102.30 13.09
C LYS A 428 -68.17 102.60 13.88
N GLU A 429 -68.35 103.82 14.38
CA GLU A 429 -69.65 104.21 15.00
C GLU A 429 -70.77 104.35 13.96
N ILE A 430 -70.42 104.59 12.68
CA ILE A 430 -71.32 104.43 11.52
C ILE A 430 -71.89 103.00 11.41
N LYS A 431 -71.32 102.01 12.10
CA LYS A 431 -71.55 100.58 11.85
C LYS A 431 -72.24 99.80 13.00
N LYS A 432 -72.80 100.49 14.00
CA LYS A 432 -73.53 99.86 15.13
C LYS A 432 -75.06 99.97 15.08
N LEU A 433 -75.63 100.37 13.94
CA LEU A 433 -77.07 100.26 13.68
C LEU A 433 -77.40 98.95 12.93
N LYS A 434 -78.55 98.37 13.29
CA LYS A 434 -79.26 97.27 12.59
C LYS A 434 -80.76 97.61 12.56
N LEU A 435 -81.53 96.90 11.73
CA LEU A 435 -82.97 97.07 11.55
C LEU A 435 -83.74 95.74 11.80
N ASN A 436 -85.04 95.91 12.08
CA ASN A 436 -86.15 95.04 12.54
C ASN A 436 -86.54 93.85 11.60
N ASP A 437 -87.37 92.84 11.94
CA ASP A 437 -87.88 92.25 13.22
C ASP A 437 -88.74 90.96 13.04
N LEU A 438 -88.47 89.95 13.90
CA LEU A 438 -89.44 88.97 14.47
C LEU A 438 -90.03 87.78 13.67
N ARG A 439 -89.24 87.12 12.82
CA ARG A 439 -88.95 85.66 12.94
C ARG A 439 -87.60 85.28 12.27
N ASP A 440 -86.67 86.22 12.23
CA ASP A 440 -85.90 86.49 11.02
C ASP A 440 -84.59 85.68 10.86
N LEU A 441 -84.72 84.43 10.42
CA LEU A 441 -83.59 83.60 9.96
C LEU A 441 -83.58 83.38 8.44
N LYS A 442 -83.58 84.51 7.71
CA LYS A 442 -83.26 84.77 6.27
C LYS A 442 -83.41 86.30 6.06
N PRO A 443 -82.77 86.97 5.07
CA PRO A 443 -82.09 86.49 3.86
C PRO A 443 -80.54 86.49 4.02
N ILE A 444 -79.69 85.94 3.14
CA ILE A 444 -79.69 85.72 1.68
C ILE A 444 -79.25 86.94 0.83
N SER A 445 -77.97 86.90 0.45
CA SER A 445 -77.38 87.39 -0.80
C SER A 445 -77.02 88.88 -0.99
N ASN A 446 -75.88 89.03 -1.69
CA ASN A 446 -75.65 89.93 -2.82
C ASN A 446 -75.58 91.47 -2.65
N VAL A 447 -74.54 92.01 -3.33
CA VAL A 447 -74.62 93.19 -4.23
C VAL A 447 -74.97 94.56 -3.61
N LYS A 448 -74.27 95.67 -3.85
CA LYS A 448 -72.95 96.04 -4.43
C LYS A 448 -72.99 97.59 -4.55
N LYS A 449 -71.82 98.26 -4.66
CA LYS A 449 -71.72 99.70 -5.07
C LYS A 449 -72.31 100.67 -4.00
N ALA A 450 -72.26 102.01 -4.11
CA ALA A 450 -71.90 102.84 -5.27
C ALA A 450 -71.30 104.23 -4.94
N THR A 451 -70.42 104.71 -5.85
CA THR A 451 -70.24 106.12 -6.30
C THR A 451 -69.79 107.20 -5.28
N PRO A 452 -69.35 108.41 -5.72
CA PRO A 452 -69.21 108.94 -7.10
C PRO A 452 -67.78 109.44 -7.45
N VAL A 453 -67.58 110.00 -8.67
CA VAL A 453 -66.45 110.91 -9.06
C VAL A 453 -65.04 110.25 -9.16
N LYS A 454 -64.15 110.50 -10.15
CA LYS A 454 -64.21 111.23 -11.45
C LYS A 454 -63.25 110.58 -12.52
N LYS A 455 -62.87 111.35 -13.54
CA LYS A 455 -62.02 111.11 -14.74
C LYS A 455 -60.50 111.34 -14.43
N VAL A 456 -59.44 110.88 -15.16
CA VAL A 456 -59.32 110.18 -16.47
C VAL A 456 -57.90 109.64 -16.85
N LYS A 457 -57.83 108.51 -17.62
CA LYS A 457 -56.85 108.01 -18.64
C LYS A 457 -55.32 107.77 -18.39
N ARG A 458 -54.79 106.85 -19.25
CA ARG A 458 -53.47 106.75 -19.96
C ARG A 458 -52.17 106.89 -19.14
N ARG A 459 -51.13 106.04 -19.31
CA ARG A 459 -50.88 104.76 -20.04
C ARG A 459 -49.60 104.15 -19.38
N LYS A 460 -49.31 102.85 -19.25
CA LYS A 460 -49.66 101.57 -19.93
C LYS A 460 -49.11 101.39 -21.36
N GLY A 461 -47.89 100.86 -21.48
CA GLY A 461 -47.64 99.42 -21.77
C GLY A 461 -47.11 98.73 -20.50
N LYS A 462 -47.11 97.40 -20.24
CA LYS A 462 -47.09 96.15 -21.05
C LYS A 462 -45.75 95.81 -21.73
N THR A 463 -45.22 94.56 -21.76
CA THR A 463 -45.22 93.35 -20.87
C THR A 463 -44.62 92.15 -21.62
N GLN A 464 -43.74 91.35 -20.99
CA GLN A 464 -43.44 89.92 -21.31
C GLN A 464 -42.85 89.69 -22.76
N LYS A 465 -42.40 88.51 -23.21
CA LYS A 465 -42.59 87.10 -22.75
C LYS A 465 -41.37 86.20 -23.14
N ASP A 466 -41.44 84.93 -22.75
CA ASP A 466 -40.43 83.84 -22.75
C ASP A 466 -40.24 83.11 -24.10
N ASN A 467 -39.10 82.40 -24.31
CA ASN A 467 -39.04 81.07 -24.99
C ASN A 467 -37.71 80.27 -24.78
N GLU A 468 -37.63 79.03 -25.31
CA GLU A 468 -36.68 77.93 -24.99
C GLU A 468 -35.39 77.84 -25.85
N ASN A 469 -34.35 77.07 -25.44
CA ASN A 469 -33.95 75.78 -26.09
C ASN A 469 -32.80 74.97 -25.42
N SER A 470 -32.58 73.73 -25.89
CA SER A 470 -31.54 72.72 -25.54
C SER A 470 -30.50 72.56 -26.71
N PRO A 471 -29.79 71.43 -27.06
CA PRO A 471 -29.60 70.06 -26.47
C PRO A 471 -28.17 69.39 -26.62
N SER A 472 -28.09 68.07 -26.28
CA SER A 472 -27.37 66.95 -26.98
C SER A 472 -25.84 66.78 -27.02
N ASP A 473 -25.22 65.60 -27.31
CA ASP A 473 -25.45 64.13 -27.07
C ASP A 473 -24.25 63.31 -27.68
N ASP A 474 -24.21 61.96 -27.53
CA ASP A 474 -23.65 60.93 -28.47
C ASP A 474 -22.10 60.81 -28.78
N LEU A 475 -21.47 59.73 -29.32
CA LEU A 475 -21.73 58.26 -29.55
C LEU A 475 -20.40 57.51 -29.94
N GLU A 476 -20.34 56.16 -29.78
CA GLU A 476 -19.67 55.12 -30.65
C GLU A 476 -18.15 55.23 -31.06
N ASN A 477 -17.43 54.29 -31.75
CA ASN A 477 -17.68 52.89 -32.20
C ASN A 477 -16.39 51.98 -32.32
N GLU A 478 -16.61 50.67 -32.60
CA GLU A 478 -15.94 49.68 -33.50
C GLU A 478 -14.68 50.06 -34.38
N ASN A 479 -13.83 49.18 -34.97
CA ASN A 479 -13.65 47.70 -35.14
C ASN A 479 -12.16 47.40 -35.59
N LYS A 480 -11.60 46.34 -36.27
CA LYS A 480 -11.97 45.02 -36.90
C LYS A 480 -10.66 44.21 -37.23
N GLU A 481 -10.74 42.86 -37.41
CA GLU A 481 -9.98 41.93 -38.34
C GLU A 481 -8.41 41.92 -38.39
N GLU A 482 -7.65 40.93 -38.92
CA GLU A 482 -7.78 39.57 -39.54
C GLU A 482 -6.43 38.80 -39.28
N ILE A 483 -6.37 37.51 -38.88
CA ILE A 483 -6.31 36.23 -39.66
C ILE A 483 -5.17 36.11 -40.70
N ASP A 484 -4.20 35.18 -40.47
CA ASP A 484 -3.91 34.04 -41.39
C ASP A 484 -2.88 33.00 -40.82
N ASP A 485 -3.19 31.72 -41.02
CA ASP A 485 -2.39 30.56 -41.52
C ASP A 485 -0.83 30.46 -41.46
N SER A 486 -0.21 29.26 -41.47
CA SER A 486 -0.64 27.86 -41.16
C SER A 486 0.55 26.86 -41.16
N ASN A 487 0.30 25.62 -40.67
CA ASN A 487 0.98 24.34 -41.02
C ASN A 487 2.47 24.13 -40.65
N SER A 488 3.00 22.90 -40.62
CA SER A 488 2.48 21.56 -40.24
C SER A 488 3.64 20.54 -40.10
N ASP A 489 3.38 19.38 -39.50
CA ASP A 489 4.10 18.08 -39.64
C ASP A 489 5.62 18.04 -39.26
N GLY A 490 6.27 16.88 -39.07
CA GLY A 490 5.78 15.49 -38.94
C GLY A 490 6.95 14.48 -38.85
N ASP A 491 6.72 13.41 -38.07
CA ASP A 491 7.24 12.04 -38.15
C ASP A 491 8.78 11.71 -38.16
N ASP A 492 9.17 10.99 -37.10
CA ASP A 492 9.85 9.67 -37.05
C ASP A 492 11.37 9.40 -37.28
N ASP A 493 11.82 8.46 -36.42
CA ASP A 493 12.78 7.35 -36.55
C ASP A 493 14.32 7.40 -36.27
N ASP A 494 14.74 6.23 -35.74
CA ASP A 494 16.06 5.56 -35.63
C ASP A 494 17.23 6.08 -34.75
N ASP A 495 17.50 5.33 -33.66
CA ASP A 495 18.58 4.31 -33.54
C ASP A 495 19.51 4.28 -32.28
N LEU A 496 19.60 3.06 -31.72
CA LEU A 496 20.73 2.35 -31.07
C LEU A 496 21.51 2.87 -29.82
N GLU A 497 21.47 2.02 -28.78
CA GLU A 497 22.60 1.49 -27.95
C GLU A 497 23.53 2.40 -27.11
N GLN A 498 24.19 1.94 -26.05
CA GLN A 498 23.91 0.90 -25.02
C GLN A 498 24.77 1.27 -23.77
N ASN A 499 24.28 1.05 -22.55
CA ASN A 499 25.04 1.37 -21.32
C ASN A 499 25.78 0.16 -20.74
N SER A 500 26.95 0.41 -20.14
CA SER A 500 27.79 -0.61 -19.48
C SER A 500 27.54 -0.68 -17.97
N ALA A 501 27.81 -1.85 -17.36
CA ALA A 501 27.59 -2.11 -15.94
C ALA A 501 28.53 -3.19 -15.39
N ALA A 502 28.82 -3.09 -14.08
CA ALA A 502 29.44 -4.11 -13.22
C ALA A 502 30.91 -4.48 -13.60
N GLU A 503 31.68 -5.24 -12.79
CA GLU A 503 31.36 -6.00 -11.56
C GLU A 503 32.66 -6.20 -10.73
N GLU A 504 32.59 -6.27 -9.40
CA GLU A 504 33.48 -7.14 -8.59
C GLU A 504 32.99 -7.28 -7.13
N ASP A 505 33.03 -8.51 -6.60
CA ASP A 505 32.63 -8.90 -5.24
C ASP A 505 33.80 -8.85 -4.25
N GLN A 506 33.52 -8.65 -2.95
CA GLN A 506 33.78 -9.70 -1.94
C GLN A 506 33.22 -9.42 -0.53
N GLN A 507 33.28 -10.47 0.29
CA GLN A 507 32.68 -10.62 1.62
C GLN A 507 33.67 -10.20 2.72
N GLU A 508 33.16 -9.74 3.88
CA GLU A 508 33.69 -10.21 5.17
C GLU A 508 32.68 -10.04 6.31
N THR A 509 33.06 -10.49 7.52
CA THR A 509 32.14 -10.82 8.61
C THR A 509 32.32 -9.98 9.87
N CYS A 510 31.20 -9.75 10.58
CA CYS A 510 31.10 -9.66 12.04
C CYS A 510 32.16 -8.85 12.81
N SER A 511 31.81 -7.62 13.21
CA SER A 511 32.19 -7.10 14.53
C SER A 511 31.21 -6.05 15.03
N ASP A 512 30.80 -6.20 16.29
CA ASP A 512 29.96 -5.27 17.05
C ASP A 512 30.81 -4.09 17.56
N SER A 513 30.56 -2.87 17.05
CA SER A 513 30.94 -1.59 17.70
C SER A 513 30.56 -0.35 16.88
N ARG A 514 29.27 0.02 16.82
CA ARG A 514 28.80 1.43 16.70
C ARG A 514 27.29 1.62 16.88
N PHE A 515 26.85 1.55 18.12
CA PHE A 515 25.93 2.59 18.60
C PHE A 515 26.80 3.77 19.02
N ASP A 516 26.73 4.89 18.29
CA ASP A 516 27.25 6.15 18.82
C ASP A 516 26.25 6.62 19.90
N GLU A 517 26.61 6.38 21.16
CA GLU A 517 25.82 6.78 22.32
C GLU A 517 25.75 8.32 22.36
N VAL A 518 24.55 8.87 22.15
CA VAL A 518 24.35 10.32 22.06
C VAL A 518 24.40 10.91 23.46
N ASP A 519 25.61 11.25 23.91
CA ASP A 519 25.88 11.94 25.17
C ASP A 519 25.01 13.20 25.30
N LEU A 520 24.00 13.12 26.17
CA LEU A 520 23.15 14.24 26.54
C LEU A 520 23.99 15.22 27.38
N PRO A 521 24.20 16.48 26.95
CA PRO A 521 25.10 17.40 27.64
C PRO A 521 24.64 17.70 29.07
N THR A 522 25.32 17.12 30.06
CA THR A 522 25.11 17.45 31.48
C THR A 522 25.60 18.89 31.73
N PRO A 523 24.73 19.82 32.17
CA PRO A 523 25.13 21.20 32.38
C PRO A 523 26.04 21.33 33.62
N GLU A 524 27.16 22.04 33.47
CA GLU A 524 28.04 22.34 34.59
C GLU A 524 27.31 23.15 35.68
N GLU A 525 27.61 22.85 36.94
CA GLU A 525 26.92 23.41 38.13
C GLU A 525 26.99 24.96 38.21
N ASN A 526 27.96 25.58 37.52
CA ASN A 526 28.12 27.03 37.43
C ASN A 526 27.15 27.71 36.45
N ALA A 527 26.49 26.98 35.54
CA ALA A 527 25.54 27.56 34.59
C ALA A 527 24.17 27.89 35.22
N LEU A 528 23.73 27.10 36.21
CA LEU A 528 22.38 27.21 36.78
C LEU A 528 22.12 28.52 37.56
N ARG A 529 23.16 29.27 37.94
CA ARG A 529 23.02 30.52 38.71
C ARG A 529 22.74 31.79 37.89
N LYS A 530 22.60 31.69 36.56
CA LYS A 530 22.31 32.84 35.68
C LYS A 530 21.01 32.76 34.87
N MET A 531 20.34 31.61 34.83
CA MET A 531 18.99 31.53 34.28
C MET A 531 17.99 32.09 35.29
N GLN A 532 17.26 33.15 34.93
CA GLN A 532 16.16 33.62 35.76
C GLN A 532 14.93 32.73 35.53
N GLU A 533 14.37 32.20 36.60
CA GLU A 533 13.13 31.39 36.58
C GLU A 533 12.02 32.04 35.73
N LYS A 534 11.90 33.36 35.80
CA LYS A 534 10.95 34.17 35.02
C LYS A 534 11.19 34.14 33.51
N SER A 535 12.44 34.05 33.02
CA SER A 535 12.67 33.96 31.57
C SER A 535 12.29 32.58 31.03
N ILE A 536 12.49 31.51 31.82
CA ILE A 536 12.07 30.15 31.47
C ILE A 536 10.55 30.04 31.41
N VAL A 537 9.84 30.63 32.38
CA VAL A 537 8.36 30.70 32.36
C VAL A 537 7.86 31.49 31.15
N VAL A 538 8.50 32.62 30.80
CA VAL A 538 8.12 33.38 29.61
C VAL A 538 8.34 32.60 28.32
N THR A 539 9.49 31.92 28.15
CA THR A 539 9.72 31.07 26.96
C THR A 539 8.72 29.92 26.91
N LEU A 540 8.42 29.26 28.03
CA LEU A 540 7.39 28.21 28.09
C LEU A 540 6.01 28.74 27.68
N THR A 541 5.59 29.92 28.13
CA THR A 541 4.31 30.50 27.68
C THR A 541 4.29 30.86 26.20
N VAL A 542 5.41 31.34 25.65
CA VAL A 542 5.55 31.64 24.22
C VAL A 542 5.53 30.35 23.39
N ASP A 543 6.21 29.31 23.83
CA ASP A 543 6.25 28.01 23.14
C ASP A 543 4.93 27.25 23.26
N GLU A 544 4.22 27.35 24.40
CA GLU A 544 2.84 26.88 24.52
C GLU A 544 1.88 27.60 23.57
N ASP A 545 1.97 28.92 23.44
CA ASP A 545 1.10 29.68 22.54
C ASP A 545 1.48 29.47 21.06
N ASN A 546 2.78 29.27 20.76
CA ASN A 546 3.24 28.78 19.46
C ASN A 546 2.63 27.40 19.15
N LEU A 547 2.66 26.46 20.09
CA LEU A 547 2.05 25.13 19.95
C LEU A 547 0.52 25.19 19.77
N LYS A 548 -0.18 26.11 20.44
CA LYS A 548 -1.62 26.37 20.24
C LYS A 548 -1.90 27.02 18.87
N SER A 549 -0.96 27.79 18.32
CA SER A 549 -1.08 28.43 17.01
C SER A 549 -0.83 27.47 15.84
N MET A 550 0.06 26.48 16.02
CA MET A 550 0.37 25.49 15.00
C MET A 550 -0.81 24.53 14.78
N LYS A 551 -1.33 24.52 13.56
CA LYS A 551 -2.24 23.48 13.06
C LYS A 551 -1.45 22.55 12.13
N PRO A 552 -0.71 21.54 12.65
CA PRO A 552 0.03 20.62 11.80
C PRO A 552 -0.93 19.85 10.89
N ASN A 553 -0.59 19.77 9.60
CA ASN A 553 -1.41 19.06 8.62
C ASN A 553 -1.26 17.54 8.79
N LEU A 554 -2.07 16.95 9.68
CA LEU A 554 -2.10 15.51 9.95
C LEU A 554 -2.33 14.67 8.68
N GLY A 555 -3.04 15.20 7.68
CA GLY A 555 -3.23 14.54 6.39
C GLY A 555 -1.92 14.26 5.65
N ALA A 556 -0.89 15.10 5.83
CA ALA A 556 0.44 14.85 5.26
C ALA A 556 1.15 13.65 5.93
N ILE A 557 0.85 13.36 7.20
CA ILE A 557 1.36 12.18 7.91
C ILE A 557 0.66 10.92 7.41
N ASP A 558 -0.66 10.97 7.18
CA ASP A 558 -1.41 9.84 6.65
C ASP A 558 -1.12 9.58 5.16
N ASP A 559 -0.84 10.61 4.36
CA ASP A 559 -0.35 10.44 2.98
C ASP A 559 1.11 9.96 2.94
N PHE A 560 1.94 10.32 3.93
CA PHE A 560 3.27 9.71 4.10
C PHE A 560 3.15 8.22 4.46
N ARG A 561 2.24 7.85 5.39
CA ARG A 561 1.94 6.44 5.71
C ARG A 561 1.51 5.64 4.48
N LYS A 562 0.53 6.12 3.71
CA LYS A 562 0.09 5.47 2.46
C LYS A 562 1.21 5.35 1.42
N LYS A 563 2.13 6.32 1.35
CA LYS A 563 3.30 6.25 0.46
C LYS A 563 4.33 5.23 0.98
N LEU A 564 4.51 5.13 2.29
CA LEU A 564 5.42 4.17 2.93
C LEU A 564 4.88 2.74 2.85
N GLU A 565 3.57 2.53 2.99
CA GLU A 565 2.91 1.25 2.71
C GLU A 565 3.11 0.81 1.25
N LYS A 566 2.89 1.73 0.29
CA LYS A 566 3.15 1.46 -1.14
C LYS A 566 4.63 1.20 -1.45
N TYR A 567 5.53 1.93 -0.82
CA TYR A 567 6.97 1.72 -0.94
C TYR A 567 7.37 0.33 -0.43
N ASN A 568 6.90 -0.05 0.76
CA ASN A 568 7.16 -1.37 1.34
C ASN A 568 6.57 -2.50 0.47
N ALA A 569 5.39 -2.31 -0.13
CA ALA A 569 4.83 -3.27 -1.08
C ALA A 569 5.74 -3.42 -2.32
N CYS A 570 6.17 -2.31 -2.94
CA CYS A 570 7.10 -2.36 -4.07
C CYS A 570 8.49 -2.93 -3.72
N VAL A 571 8.94 -2.81 -2.45
CA VAL A 571 10.14 -3.49 -1.96
C VAL A 571 9.89 -5.00 -1.84
N GLN A 572 8.73 -5.44 -1.34
CA GLN A 572 8.35 -6.85 -1.31
C GLN A 572 8.22 -7.46 -2.71
N ASP A 573 7.59 -6.75 -3.66
CA ASP A 573 7.54 -7.15 -5.07
C ASP A 573 8.96 -7.35 -5.65
N LEU A 574 9.90 -6.45 -5.32
CA LEU A 574 11.29 -6.52 -5.74
C LEU A 574 12.05 -7.69 -5.07
N GLU A 575 11.78 -7.99 -3.80
CA GLU A 575 12.32 -9.16 -3.09
C GLU A 575 11.76 -10.49 -3.66
N GLU A 576 10.49 -10.54 -4.04
CA GLU A 576 9.91 -11.70 -4.72
C GLU A 576 10.52 -11.90 -6.13
N VAL A 577 10.65 -10.83 -6.92
CA VAL A 577 11.26 -10.89 -8.26
C VAL A 577 12.74 -11.25 -8.20
N THR A 578 13.51 -10.69 -7.26
CA THR A 578 14.95 -11.02 -7.10
C THR A 578 15.14 -12.44 -6.58
N THR A 579 14.38 -12.89 -5.57
CA THR A 579 14.48 -14.30 -5.13
C THR A 579 13.97 -15.27 -6.18
N PHE A 580 13.04 -14.89 -7.07
CA PHE A 580 12.65 -15.69 -8.23
C PHE A 580 13.78 -15.78 -9.27
N ARG A 581 14.38 -14.64 -9.65
CA ARG A 581 15.57 -14.57 -10.52
C ARG A 581 16.68 -15.48 -10.00
N ASP A 582 16.97 -15.43 -8.70
CA ASP A 582 18.08 -16.18 -8.11
C ASP A 582 17.78 -17.68 -7.98
N LYS A 583 16.51 -18.07 -7.76
CA LYS A 583 16.06 -19.48 -7.91
C LYS A 583 16.21 -19.98 -9.36
N VAL A 584 16.03 -19.13 -10.37
CA VAL A 584 16.24 -19.48 -11.78
C VAL A 584 17.74 -19.57 -12.11
N ARG A 585 18.56 -18.63 -11.63
CA ARG A 585 20.04 -18.65 -11.76
C ARG A 585 20.62 -19.93 -11.14
N LEU A 586 20.21 -20.29 -9.93
CA LEU A 586 20.63 -21.53 -9.27
C LEU A 586 20.29 -22.78 -10.11
N LYS A 587 19.09 -22.89 -10.66
CA LYS A 587 18.71 -23.99 -11.56
C LYS A 587 19.55 -24.02 -12.84
N TYR A 588 19.84 -22.86 -13.43
CA TYR A 588 20.73 -22.77 -14.59
C TYR A 588 22.15 -23.26 -14.26
N ASP A 589 22.71 -22.84 -13.13
CA ASP A 589 24.04 -23.28 -12.70
C ASP A 589 24.07 -24.75 -12.26
N GLU A 590 22.98 -25.30 -11.71
CA GLU A 590 22.80 -26.74 -11.51
C GLU A 590 22.80 -27.49 -12.84
N PHE A 591 22.02 -27.06 -13.84
CA PHE A 591 22.03 -27.68 -15.17
C PHE A 591 23.38 -27.53 -15.88
N ARG A 592 24.09 -26.42 -15.69
CA ARG A 592 25.44 -26.19 -16.23
C ARG A 592 26.47 -27.12 -15.59
N LYS A 593 26.46 -27.26 -14.26
CA LYS A 593 27.30 -28.21 -13.50
C LYS A 593 26.96 -29.65 -13.85
N ARG A 594 25.67 -29.97 -14.02
CA ARG A 594 25.20 -31.29 -14.44
C ARG A 594 25.65 -31.62 -15.86
N ARG A 595 25.49 -30.72 -16.83
CA ARG A 595 25.99 -30.92 -18.21
C ARG A 595 27.51 -31.09 -18.24
N LEU A 596 28.24 -30.34 -17.41
CA LEU A 596 29.70 -30.49 -17.30
C LEU A 596 30.10 -31.84 -16.69
N THR A 597 29.43 -32.28 -15.63
CA THR A 597 29.71 -33.59 -15.01
C THR A 597 29.30 -34.76 -15.91
N GLU A 598 28.12 -34.71 -16.54
CA GLU A 598 27.69 -35.73 -17.51
C GLU A 598 28.64 -35.81 -18.72
N PHE A 599 29.14 -34.67 -19.21
CA PHE A 599 30.20 -34.63 -20.24
C PHE A 599 31.53 -35.24 -19.75
N MET A 600 31.98 -34.88 -18.55
CA MET A 600 33.21 -35.41 -17.94
C MET A 600 33.11 -36.88 -17.52
N THR A 601 31.90 -37.47 -17.46
CA THR A 601 31.68 -38.91 -17.27
C THR A 601 31.47 -39.68 -18.58
N GLY A 602 31.41 -38.97 -19.72
CA GLY A 602 31.37 -39.56 -21.07
C GLY A 602 32.72 -39.55 -21.78
N PHE A 603 33.78 -39.17 -21.06
CA PHE A 603 35.18 -39.10 -21.49
C PHE A 603 36.03 -40.05 -20.61
#